data_AF-A0A834B6T2-F1
#
_entry.id   AF-A0A834B6T2-F1
#
_cell.length_a   1.000
_cell.length_b   1.000
_cell.length_c   1.000
_cell.angle_alpha   90.00
_cell.angle_beta   90.00
_cell.angle_gamma   90.00
#
_symmetry.space_group_name_H-M   'P 1'
#
loop_
_entity.id
_entity.type
_entity.pdbx_description
1 polymer ?
#
loop_
_entity_poly.entity_id
_entity_poly.type
_entity_poly.pdbx_seq_one_letter_code
_entity_poly.pdbx_strand_id
1 'polypeptide(L)'
;MRFSLPLLTLLPLLPGPWIELGNGQVTNMVQLPGGRFQMGTNSPDGRDGEGPVREVTIKPFAIDIFPVTNKDFREFVREKKYRTEAEKFGWSFVFEDFVSDELRNKATQQMKVRFTPGETSSSQTAPTCGRASSPRVTRLRTASMESPQ
;
A
#
# COMPACT_ATOMS: atom_id res chain seq x y z
N MET A 1 19.71 -63.74 45.68
CA MET A 1 18.37 -63.14 45.58
C MET A 1 18.33 -62.28 44.32
N ARG A 2 17.35 -62.54 43.45
CA ARG A 2 17.16 -61.89 42.14
C ARG A 2 16.41 -60.57 42.36
N PHE A 3 16.93 -59.44 41.88
CA PHE A 3 16.10 -58.27 41.58
C PHE A 3 16.59 -57.61 40.29
N SER A 4 15.95 -58.04 39.21
CA SER A 4 15.84 -57.30 37.95
C SER A 4 14.84 -56.16 38.18
N LEU A 5 15.23 -54.92 37.88
CA LEU A 5 14.31 -53.82 37.64
C LEU A 5 14.90 -52.88 36.55
N PRO A 6 14.04 -52.25 35.73
CA PRO A 6 14.36 -51.96 34.34
C PRO A 6 14.90 -50.55 34.08
N LEU A 7 15.60 -50.46 32.96
CA LEU A 7 15.94 -49.26 32.21
C LEU A 7 14.68 -48.39 31.99
N LEU A 8 14.62 -47.24 32.66
CA LEU A 8 13.67 -46.17 32.33
C LEU A 8 14.48 -44.96 31.87
N THR A 9 14.70 -44.88 30.55
CA THR A 9 15.14 -43.65 29.89
C THR A 9 14.02 -42.63 30.00
N LEU A 10 14.13 -41.71 30.95
CA LEU A 10 13.28 -40.52 31.04
C LEU A 10 13.68 -39.59 29.89
N LEU A 11 13.02 -39.71 28.74
CA LEU A 11 13.10 -38.75 27.65
C LEU A 11 12.34 -37.49 28.11
N PRO A 12 12.99 -36.34 28.39
CA PRO A 12 12.23 -35.15 28.69
C PRO A 12 11.54 -34.70 27.40
N LEU A 13 10.21 -34.79 27.42
CA LEU A 13 9.31 -34.18 26.45
C LEU A 13 9.39 -32.65 26.65
N LEU A 14 10.51 -32.05 26.23
CA LEU A 14 10.60 -30.60 26.14
C LEU A 14 9.83 -30.19 24.89
N PRO A 15 8.72 -29.45 24.99
CA PRO A 15 8.16 -28.78 23.83
C PRO A 15 9.27 -27.94 23.23
N GLY A 16 9.58 -28.19 21.95
CA GLY A 16 10.65 -27.51 21.24
C GLY A 16 10.52 -26.00 21.35
N PRO A 17 11.62 -25.24 21.17
CA PRO A 17 11.55 -23.80 21.12
C PRO A 17 10.77 -23.42 19.86
N TRP A 18 9.45 -23.25 19.98
CA TRP A 18 8.59 -22.64 18.96
C TRP A 18 8.80 -21.13 18.96
N ILE A 19 10.07 -20.70 18.90
CA ILE A 19 10.45 -19.37 18.45
C ILE A 19 11.67 -19.61 17.57
N GLU A 20 11.39 -20.03 16.33
CA GLU A 20 12.31 -19.73 15.25
C GLU A 20 12.28 -18.21 15.11
N LEU A 21 13.30 -17.53 15.66
CA LEU A 21 13.61 -16.17 15.20
C LEU A 21 13.83 -16.30 13.70
N GLY A 22 12.87 -15.83 12.91
CA GLY A 22 13.09 -15.63 11.49
C GLY A 22 14.33 -14.77 11.33
N ASN A 23 15.43 -15.39 10.93
CA ASN A 23 16.73 -14.77 10.65
C ASN A 23 16.69 -13.98 9.34
N GLY A 24 15.70 -13.12 9.21
CA GLY A 24 15.67 -12.03 8.27
C GLY A 24 15.44 -10.78 9.10
N GLN A 25 16.51 -10.21 9.65
CA GLN A 25 16.50 -8.78 9.98
C GLN A 25 16.39 -8.06 8.63
N VAL A 26 15.20 -8.02 8.05
CA VAL A 26 14.86 -7.05 7.01
C VAL A 26 14.87 -5.75 7.79
N THR A 27 15.99 -5.05 7.77
CA THR A 27 16.35 -3.99 8.73
C THR A 27 15.32 -2.87 8.82
N ASN A 28 14.38 -2.80 7.88
CA ASN A 28 13.34 -1.79 7.77
C ASN A 28 11.90 -2.34 7.81
N MET A 29 11.70 -3.58 8.28
CA MET A 29 10.36 -4.15 8.50
C MET A 29 10.08 -4.37 9.98
N VAL A 30 8.81 -4.24 10.37
CA VAL A 30 8.31 -4.60 11.70
C VAL A 30 7.45 -5.86 11.62
N GLN A 31 7.70 -6.81 12.51
CA GLN A 31 6.88 -8.01 12.68
C GLN A 31 5.67 -7.68 13.56
N LEU A 32 4.48 -7.89 13.04
CA LEU A 32 3.23 -7.75 13.76
C LEU A 32 2.67 -9.14 14.08
N PRO A 33 2.25 -9.41 15.33
CA PRO A 33 1.74 -10.72 15.73
C PRO A 33 0.38 -11.07 15.11
N GLY A 34 -0.23 -10.15 14.36
CA GLY A 34 -1.61 -10.29 13.89
C GLY A 34 -2.61 -10.21 15.06
N GLY A 35 -3.78 -10.81 14.87
CA GLY A 35 -4.85 -10.82 15.86
C GLY A 35 -6.18 -10.26 15.33
N ARG A 36 -7.09 -9.94 16.25
CA ARG A 36 -8.41 -9.40 15.95
C ARG A 36 -8.45 -7.90 16.19
N PHE A 37 -9.08 -7.17 15.28
CA PHE A 37 -9.31 -5.72 15.43
C PHE A 37 -10.56 -5.29 14.66
N GLN A 38 -11.03 -4.07 14.94
CA GLN A 38 -12.14 -3.45 14.24
C GLN A 38 -11.63 -2.65 13.04
N MET A 39 -12.04 -3.02 11.83
CA MET A 39 -11.66 -2.36 10.57
C MET A 39 -12.83 -1.54 10.03
N GLY A 40 -12.53 -0.37 9.49
CA GLY A 40 -13.50 0.54 8.88
C GLY A 40 -14.03 1.61 9.85
N THR A 41 -15.07 2.32 9.45
CA THR A 41 -15.71 3.39 10.24
C THR A 41 -17.23 3.36 10.14
N ASN A 42 -17.91 3.80 11.21
CA ASN A 42 -19.35 4.06 11.23
C ASN A 42 -19.64 5.56 11.14
N SER A 43 -18.62 6.40 10.90
CA SER A 43 -18.80 7.84 10.73
C SER A 43 -19.69 8.11 9.51
N PRO A 44 -20.65 9.05 9.61
CA PRO A 44 -21.45 9.47 8.46
C PRO A 44 -20.59 10.13 7.36
N ASP A 45 -19.38 10.60 7.69
CA ASP A 45 -18.44 11.16 6.73
C ASP A 45 -17.62 10.10 5.98
N GLY A 46 -17.81 8.81 6.29
CA GLY A 46 -17.11 7.71 5.62
C GLY A 46 -17.41 7.71 4.11
N ARG A 47 -16.37 7.54 3.29
CA ARG A 47 -16.48 7.53 1.83
C ARG A 47 -16.08 6.17 1.28
N ASP A 48 -16.39 5.91 0.00
CA ASP A 48 -15.80 4.82 -0.79
C ASP A 48 -15.74 3.44 -0.11
N GLY A 49 -16.78 3.05 0.63
CA GLY A 49 -16.85 1.75 1.30
C GLY A 49 -15.97 1.62 2.54
N GLU A 50 -15.57 2.74 3.16
CA GLU A 50 -14.84 2.78 4.43
C GLU A 50 -15.63 2.16 5.60
N GLY A 51 -16.96 2.09 5.50
CA GLY A 51 -17.84 1.46 6.49
C GLY A 51 -18.54 0.20 5.98
N PRO A 52 -19.30 -0.49 6.85
CA PRO A 52 -19.36 -0.29 8.29
C PRO A 52 -18.12 -0.86 9.01
N VAL A 53 -18.00 -0.55 10.30
CA VAL A 53 -17.03 -1.22 11.17
C VAL A 53 -17.32 -2.72 11.22
N ARG A 54 -16.28 -3.53 11.02
CA ARG A 54 -16.35 -5.00 11.11
C ARG A 54 -15.13 -5.58 11.82
N GLU A 55 -15.33 -6.67 12.56
CA GLU A 55 -14.23 -7.40 13.18
C GLU A 55 -13.47 -8.20 12.12
N VAL A 56 -12.16 -8.02 12.05
CA VAL A 56 -11.26 -8.71 11.12
C VAL A 56 -10.19 -9.44 11.92
N THR A 57 -9.89 -10.67 11.52
CA THR A 57 -8.77 -11.46 12.06
C THR A 57 -7.68 -11.60 11.00
N ILE A 58 -6.45 -11.24 11.34
CA ILE A 58 -5.29 -11.39 10.48
C ILE A 58 -4.22 -12.28 11.13
N LYS A 59 -3.49 -13.02 10.30
CA LYS A 59 -2.33 -13.81 10.73
C LYS A 59 -1.13 -12.90 11.03
N PRO A 60 -0.11 -13.38 11.76
CA PRO A 60 1.15 -12.66 11.89
C PRO A 60 1.77 -12.34 10.53
N PHE A 61 2.35 -11.14 10.38
CA PHE A 61 3.00 -10.68 9.14
C PHE A 61 4.02 -9.58 9.43
N ALA A 62 4.92 -9.33 8.48
CA ALA A 62 5.84 -8.19 8.51
C ALA A 62 5.37 -7.09 7.56
N ILE A 63 5.60 -5.82 7.93
CA ILE A 63 5.32 -4.66 7.07
C ILE A 63 6.50 -3.68 7.09
N ASP A 64 6.76 -3.04 5.94
CA ASP A 64 7.79 -1.99 5.85
C ASP A 64 7.44 -0.79 6.74
N ILE A 65 8.46 -0.23 7.40
CA ILE A 65 8.33 0.97 8.24
C ILE A 65 8.15 2.22 7.36
N PHE A 66 8.72 2.22 6.16
CA PHE A 66 8.68 3.35 5.22
C PHE A 66 8.16 2.91 3.84
N PRO A 67 7.50 3.79 3.09
CA PRO A 67 7.20 3.54 1.69
C PRO A 67 8.48 3.30 0.87
N VAL A 68 8.38 2.49 -0.19
CA VAL A 68 9.49 2.25 -1.13
C VAL A 68 9.97 3.58 -1.71
N THR A 69 11.26 3.89 -1.53
CA THR A 69 11.82 5.16 -1.98
C THR A 69 12.27 5.10 -3.44
N ASN A 70 12.49 6.27 -4.05
CA ASN A 70 13.08 6.36 -5.39
C ASN A 70 14.46 5.69 -5.47
N LYS A 71 15.23 5.69 -4.37
CA LYS A 71 16.54 5.01 -4.31
C LYS A 71 16.36 3.50 -4.38
N ASP A 72 15.45 2.95 -3.58
CA ASP A 72 15.19 1.50 -3.52
C ASP A 72 14.63 0.99 -4.85
N PHE A 73 13.67 1.72 -5.44
CA PHE A 73 13.11 1.37 -6.73
C PHE A 73 14.16 1.45 -7.86
N ARG A 74 15.07 2.43 -7.80
CA ARG A 74 16.17 2.54 -8.76
C ARG A 74 17.15 1.38 -8.66
N GLU A 75 17.46 0.91 -7.45
CA GLU A 75 18.28 -0.29 -7.24
C GLU A 75 17.61 -1.53 -7.85
N PHE A 76 16.31 -1.72 -7.61
CA PHE A 76 15.51 -2.77 -8.23
C PHE A 76 15.55 -2.73 -9.77
N VAL A 77 15.31 -1.55 -10.37
CA VAL A 77 15.35 -1.40 -11.84
C VAL A 77 16.74 -1.69 -12.39
N ARG A 78 17.81 -1.26 -11.71
CA ARG A 78 19.19 -1.52 -12.15
C ARG A 78 19.53 -3.01 -12.14
N GLU A 79 19.07 -3.74 -11.14
CA GLU A 79 19.32 -5.17 -11.00
C GLU A 79 18.45 -6.00 -11.96
N LYS A 80 17.13 -5.76 -11.96
CA LYS A 80 16.16 -6.58 -12.71
C LYS A 80 15.89 -6.11 -14.13
N LYS A 81 16.39 -4.94 -14.51
CA LYS A 81 16.12 -4.28 -15.81
C LYS A 81 14.62 -4.11 -16.08
N TYR A 82 13.86 -3.84 -15.03
CA TYR A 82 12.39 -3.73 -15.11
C TYR A 82 11.95 -2.45 -15.84
N ARG A 83 10.88 -2.54 -16.65
CA ARG A 83 10.20 -1.39 -17.27
C ARG A 83 8.78 -1.28 -16.74
N THR A 84 8.43 -0.10 -16.23
CA THR A 84 7.12 0.20 -15.65
C THR A 84 6.03 0.23 -16.71
N GLU A 85 4.77 0.12 -16.26
CA GLU A 85 3.62 0.26 -17.15
C GLU A 85 3.55 1.67 -17.77
N ALA A 86 3.86 2.71 -16.99
CA ALA A 86 3.93 4.09 -17.50
C ALA A 86 4.90 4.21 -18.68
N GLU A 87 6.06 3.55 -18.63
CA GLU A 87 7.01 3.52 -19.74
C GLU A 87 6.51 2.72 -20.94
N LYS A 88 5.84 1.58 -20.71
CA LYS A 88 5.26 0.75 -21.78
C LYS A 88 4.14 1.48 -22.51
N PHE A 89 3.26 2.14 -21.76
CA PHE A 89 2.19 2.95 -22.32
C PHE A 89 2.69 4.29 -22.89
N GLY A 90 3.83 4.78 -22.41
CA GLY A 90 4.47 6.03 -22.85
C GLY A 90 3.93 7.30 -22.16
N TRP A 91 3.22 7.17 -21.04
CA TRP A 91 2.63 8.29 -20.29
C TRP A 91 2.28 7.93 -18.85
N SER A 92 2.13 8.95 -18.00
CA SER A 92 1.53 8.84 -16.66
C SER A 92 0.78 10.14 -16.31
N PHE A 93 0.12 10.18 -15.15
CA PHE A 93 -0.57 11.35 -14.65
C PHE A 93 0.35 12.26 -13.84
N VAL A 94 0.18 13.57 -14.02
CA VAL A 94 0.86 14.62 -13.24
C VAL A 94 -0.14 15.70 -12.88
N PHE A 95 -0.04 16.25 -11.67
CA PHE A 95 -0.84 17.42 -11.26
C PHE A 95 -0.48 18.62 -12.13
N GLU A 96 -1.48 19.38 -12.59
CA GLU A 96 -1.27 20.48 -13.53
C GLU A 96 -0.25 21.52 -13.03
N ASP A 97 -0.24 21.80 -11.74
CA ASP A 97 0.65 22.80 -11.12
C ASP A 97 2.14 22.42 -11.19
N PHE A 98 2.45 21.14 -11.41
CA PHE A 98 3.84 20.65 -11.56
C PHE A 98 4.27 20.52 -13.02
N VAL A 99 3.40 20.86 -13.97
CA VAL A 99 3.71 20.85 -15.39
C VAL A 99 4.18 22.24 -15.82
N SER A 100 5.43 22.35 -16.26
CA SER A 100 5.94 23.61 -16.82
C SER A 100 5.06 24.10 -17.96
N ASP A 101 4.97 25.44 -18.11
CA ASP A 101 4.16 26.07 -19.15
C ASP A 101 4.52 25.55 -20.55
N GLU A 102 5.80 25.32 -20.80
CA GLU A 102 6.31 24.76 -22.05
C GLU A 102 5.79 23.34 -22.33
N LEU A 103 5.76 22.48 -21.30
CA LEU A 103 5.28 21.11 -21.41
C LEU A 103 3.75 21.07 -21.52
N ARG A 104 3.05 21.95 -20.82
CA ARG A 104 1.60 22.05 -20.89
C ARG A 104 1.13 22.44 -22.30
N ASN A 105 1.85 23.35 -22.96
CA ASN A 105 1.54 23.74 -24.34
C ASN A 105 1.79 22.61 -25.36
N LYS A 106 2.61 21.61 -25.00
CA LYS A 106 2.87 20.40 -25.80
C LYS A 106 1.98 19.21 -25.40
N ALA A 107 1.40 19.22 -24.20
CA ALA A 107 0.58 18.15 -23.67
C ALA A 107 -0.80 18.13 -24.34
N THR A 108 -1.05 17.12 -25.17
CA THR A 108 -2.16 17.14 -26.14
C THR A 108 -3.53 16.73 -25.58
N GLN A 109 -3.71 16.53 -24.27
CA GLN A 109 -5.05 16.19 -23.76
C GLN A 109 -5.24 16.50 -22.28
N GLN A 110 -6.10 17.48 -22.00
CA GLN A 110 -6.71 17.65 -20.69
C GLN A 110 -7.76 16.55 -20.54
N MET A 111 -7.52 15.60 -19.65
CA MET A 111 -8.56 14.67 -19.28
C MET A 111 -9.47 15.39 -18.30
N LYS A 112 -10.66 15.79 -18.76
CA LYS A 112 -11.71 16.19 -17.83
C LYS A 112 -12.10 14.95 -17.05
N VAL A 113 -11.46 14.73 -15.90
CA VAL A 113 -11.88 13.69 -14.96
C VAL A 113 -13.32 14.04 -14.63
N ARG A 114 -14.25 13.28 -15.20
CA ARG A 114 -15.67 13.42 -14.88
C ARG A 114 -15.82 12.75 -13.53
N PHE A 115 -15.46 13.47 -12.46
CA PHE A 115 -16.00 13.18 -11.14
C PHE A 115 -17.50 13.35 -11.30
N THR A 116 -18.23 12.26 -11.53
CA THR A 116 -19.68 12.23 -11.39
C THR A 116 -19.96 12.41 -9.91
N PRO A 117 -20.47 13.57 -9.46
CA PRO A 117 -20.93 13.70 -8.09
C PRO A 117 -22.20 12.86 -8.01
N GLY A 118 -22.08 11.66 -7.44
CA GLY A 118 -23.20 10.77 -7.20
C GLY A 118 -23.57 9.86 -8.37
N GLU A 119 -23.13 8.61 -8.30
CA GLU A 119 -24.16 7.55 -8.34
C GLU A 119 -24.89 7.59 -6.99
N THR A 120 -25.84 8.53 -6.91
CA THR A 120 -26.73 8.70 -5.76
C THR A 120 -27.90 7.75 -5.98
N SER A 121 -27.91 6.59 -5.31
CA SER A 121 -29.19 6.02 -4.91
C SER A 121 -29.75 6.92 -3.80
N SER A 122 -30.56 7.89 -4.22
CA SER A 122 -31.56 8.65 -3.46
C SER A 122 -31.16 9.30 -2.13
N SER A 123 -31.18 10.65 -2.17
CA SER A 123 -31.79 11.56 -1.19
C SER A 123 -31.22 11.66 0.23
N GLN A 124 -30.38 12.69 0.47
CA GLN A 124 -30.80 13.92 1.17
C GLN A 124 -29.62 14.86 1.48
N THR A 125 -29.98 16.15 1.48
CA THR A 125 -29.27 17.40 1.77
C THR A 125 -28.08 17.32 2.75
N ALA A 126 -26.89 17.75 2.31
CA ALA A 126 -25.72 17.99 3.16
C ALA A 126 -25.34 19.49 3.18
N PRO A 127 -24.90 20.04 4.34
CA PRO A 127 -24.50 21.44 4.45
C PRO A 127 -23.16 21.69 3.73
N THR A 128 -23.01 22.91 3.22
CA THR A 128 -21.93 23.37 2.36
C THR A 128 -20.57 23.36 3.07
N CYS A 129 -19.84 22.25 3.00
CA CYS A 129 -18.40 22.25 3.22
C CYS A 129 -17.71 22.72 1.93
N GLY A 130 -16.83 23.72 2.05
CA GLY A 130 -16.26 24.50 0.95
C GLY A 130 -15.79 23.66 -0.23
N ARG A 131 -16.25 24.05 -1.43
CA ARG A 131 -15.87 23.48 -2.71
C ARG A 131 -14.40 23.81 -3.01
N ALA A 132 -13.46 23.03 -2.49
CA ALA A 132 -12.12 22.99 -3.07
C ALA A 132 -12.28 22.50 -4.52
N SER A 133 -11.89 23.33 -5.49
CA SER A 133 -11.83 22.93 -6.89
C SER A 133 -11.02 21.64 -6.99
N SER A 134 -11.57 20.58 -7.60
CA SER A 134 -10.85 19.33 -7.82
C SER A 134 -9.47 19.63 -8.45
N PRO A 135 -8.37 19.05 -7.91
CA PRO A 135 -7.05 19.26 -8.49
C PRO A 135 -7.09 18.81 -9.94
N ARG A 136 -6.63 19.66 -10.84
CA ARG A 136 -6.60 19.33 -12.26
C ARG A 136 -5.40 18.42 -12.53
N VAL A 137 -5.64 17.34 -13.27
CA VAL A 137 -4.65 16.30 -13.56
C VAL A 137 -4.50 16.19 -15.08
N THR A 138 -3.27 16.24 -15.57
CA THR A 138 -2.94 16.12 -16.99
C THR A 138 -2.13 14.85 -17.26
N ARG A 139 -2.42 14.21 -18.38
CA ARG A 139 -1.65 13.09 -18.91
C ARG A 139 -0.43 13.63 -19.64
N LEU A 140 0.76 13.31 -19.16
CA LEU A 140 2.02 13.69 -19.80
C LEU A 140 2.73 12.46 -20.37
N ARG A 141 3.45 12.64 -21.48
CA ARG A 141 4.28 11.56 -22.05
C ARG A 141 5.52 11.35 -21.19
N THR A 142 5.90 10.10 -20.97
CA THR A 142 7.09 9.76 -20.16
C THR A 142 8.38 10.37 -20.71
N ALA A 143 8.55 10.39 -22.04
CA ALA A 143 9.68 11.04 -22.70
C ALA A 143 9.77 12.57 -22.46
N SER A 144 8.70 13.18 -21.95
CA SER A 144 8.65 14.62 -21.62
C SER A 144 8.76 14.88 -20.10
N MET A 145 8.82 13.82 -19.29
CA MET A 145 8.93 13.88 -17.83
C MET A 145 10.37 13.71 -17.32
N GLU A 146 11.34 13.53 -18.22
CA GLU A 146 12.76 13.37 -17.85
C GLU A 146 13.24 14.63 -17.12
N SER A 147 13.53 14.48 -15.82
CA SER A 147 14.09 15.56 -15.01
C SER A 147 15.55 15.77 -15.41
N PRO A 148 16.02 17.02 -15.59
CA PRO A 148 17.45 17.29 -15.67
C PRO A 148 18.10 16.77 -14.40
N GLN A 149 19.01 15.79 -14.54
CA GLN A 149 19.78 15.25 -13.42
C GLN A 149 20.65 16.34 -12.79
#